data_AF-A0A2G8LKX1-F1
#
_entry.id   AF-A0A2G8LKX1-F1
#
_cell.length_a   1.000
_cell.length_b   1.000
_cell.length_c   1.000
_cell.angle_alpha   90.00
_cell.angle_beta   90.00
_cell.angle_gamma   90.00
#
_symmetry.space_group_name_H-M   'P 1'
#
loop_
_entity.id
_entity.type
_entity.pdbx_description
1 polymer ?
#
loop_
_entity_poly.entity_id
_entity_poly.type
_entity_poly.pdbx_seq_one_letter_code
_entity_poly.pdbx_strand_id
1 'polypeptide(L)'
;MGPSDRYLSYLPLAHMFERCCQAIIIVNGARIGFFRGDIRKVGDDVALLKPTLFVTVPRLLNRIYDKIVVEVEKAKGLKKAIFNYAFKKKKSDVDKGIVKKTTLWDKLVFQKMQARLGGEVRMMLVSSAPMSKDVLAFIRVCFGCWVIEAYGQTESTAAITCTIAG
;
A
#
# COMPACT_ATOMS: atom_id res chain seq x y z
N MET A 1 11.64 12.20 0.80
CA MET A 1 10.58 12.44 -0.21
C MET A 1 11.03 13.62 -1.05
N GLY A 2 10.39 13.88 -2.19
CA GLY A 2 10.77 15.02 -3.04
C GLY A 2 9.66 15.46 -4.00
N PRO A 3 9.92 16.45 -4.87
CA PRO A 3 8.89 17.12 -5.68
C PRO A 3 8.17 16.23 -6.71
N SER A 4 8.75 15.07 -7.02
CA SER A 4 8.16 14.05 -7.89
C SER A 4 7.20 13.10 -7.16
N ASP A 5 7.16 13.14 -5.83
CA ASP A 5 6.27 12.29 -5.05
C ASP A 5 4.82 12.77 -5.12
N ARG A 6 3.90 11.79 -5.13
CA ARG A 6 2.46 12.00 -5.17
C ARG A 6 1.81 11.25 -4.02
N TYR A 7 0.96 11.94 -3.30
CA TYR A 7 0.19 11.43 -2.18
C TYR A 7 -1.30 11.61 -2.46
N LEU A 8 -2.12 10.60 -2.19
CA LEU A 8 -3.57 10.71 -2.25
C LEU A 8 -4.14 11.01 -0.86
N SER A 9 -4.70 12.20 -0.70
CA SER A 9 -5.52 12.58 0.46
C SER A 9 -6.95 12.07 0.24
N TYR A 10 -7.31 11.01 0.97
CA TYR A 10 -8.67 10.49 1.01
C TYR A 10 -9.23 10.30 2.43
N LEU A 11 -8.37 10.45 3.46
CA LEU A 11 -8.84 10.45 4.83
C LEU A 11 -9.43 11.85 5.15
N PRO A 12 -10.44 11.93 6.02
CA PRO A 12 -10.98 13.22 6.42
C PRO A 12 -9.93 14.08 7.14
N LEU A 13 -9.85 15.36 6.78
CA LEU A 13 -8.95 16.34 7.43
C LEU A 13 -9.25 16.56 8.92
N ALA A 14 -10.40 16.10 9.39
CA ALA A 14 -10.74 16.05 10.82
C ALA A 14 -9.81 15.12 11.61
N HIS A 15 -9.22 14.10 10.97
CA HIS A 15 -8.28 13.20 11.64
C HIS A 15 -6.88 13.82 11.70
N MET A 16 -6.31 13.87 12.91
CA MET A 16 -4.96 14.40 13.13
C MET A 16 -3.89 13.72 12.25
N PHE A 17 -4.06 12.43 11.97
CA PHE A 17 -3.16 11.67 11.10
C PHE A 17 -3.09 12.21 9.67
N GLU A 18 -4.23 12.59 9.08
CA GLU A 18 -4.27 13.19 7.74
C GLU A 18 -3.58 14.56 7.73
N ARG A 19 -3.79 15.36 8.78
CA ARG A 19 -3.13 16.67 8.94
C ARG A 19 -1.61 16.52 8.97
N CYS A 20 -1.11 15.57 9.76
CA CYS A 20 0.32 15.27 9.82
C CYS A 20 0.86 14.82 8.45
N CYS A 21 0.14 13.95 7.74
CA CYS A 21 0.53 13.49 6.41
C CYS A 21 0.64 14.67 5.44
N GLN A 22 -0.40 15.51 5.33
CA GLN A 22 -0.39 16.67 4.44
C GLN A 22 0.73 17.66 4.78
N ALA A 23 0.95 17.96 6.07
CA ALA A 23 2.05 18.82 6.49
C ALA A 23 3.41 18.28 6.03
N ILE A 24 3.65 16.97 6.19
CA ILE A 24 4.88 16.31 5.72
C ILE A 24 5.00 16.41 4.19
N ILE A 25 3.92 16.16 3.44
CA ILE A 25 3.94 16.27 1.97
C ILE A 25 4.30 17.69 1.53
N ILE A 26 3.67 18.71 2.14
CA ILE A 26 3.85 20.13 1.81
C ILE A 26 5.28 20.59 2.12
N VAL A 27 5.80 20.27 3.31
CA VAL A 27 7.18 20.63 3.70
C VAL A 27 8.22 20.00 2.78
N ASN A 28 7.94 18.82 2.22
CA ASN A 28 8.83 18.14 1.27
C ASN A 28 8.62 18.61 -0.20
N GLY A 29 7.72 19.56 -0.46
CA GLY A 29 7.43 20.05 -1.82
C GLY A 29 6.76 19.01 -2.73
N ALA A 30 6.19 17.95 -2.17
CA ALA A 30 5.52 16.88 -2.91
C ALA A 30 4.07 17.27 -3.26
N ARG A 31 3.39 16.45 -4.07
CA ARG A 31 2.06 16.75 -4.62
C ARG A 31 0.97 16.00 -3.87
N ILE A 32 -0.11 16.70 -3.51
CA ILE A 32 -1.31 16.12 -2.90
C ILE A 32 -2.41 16.06 -3.95
N GLY A 33 -2.94 14.87 -4.21
CA GLY A 33 -4.20 14.67 -4.93
C GLY A 33 -5.34 14.48 -3.95
N PHE A 34 -6.47 15.13 -4.18
CA PHE A 34 -7.67 14.98 -3.36
C PHE A 34 -8.65 14.03 -4.04
N PHE A 35 -9.16 13.05 -3.28
CA PHE A 35 -10.18 12.14 -3.78
C PHE A 35 -11.52 12.86 -4.04
N ARG A 36 -12.40 12.26 -4.83
CA ARG A 36 -13.68 12.86 -5.25
C ARG A 36 -14.77 12.94 -4.16
N GLY A 37 -14.44 12.67 -2.90
CA GLY A 37 -15.38 12.65 -1.77
C GLY A 37 -16.12 11.32 -1.57
N ASP A 38 -16.10 10.40 -2.55
CA ASP A 38 -16.70 9.06 -2.44
C ASP A 38 -15.64 7.98 -2.21
N ILE A 39 -15.65 7.37 -1.03
CA ILE A 39 -14.72 6.29 -0.64
C ILE A 39 -14.77 5.10 -1.62
N ARG A 40 -15.92 4.86 -2.27
CA ARG A 40 -16.08 3.76 -3.23
C ARG A 40 -15.24 3.98 -4.50
N LYS A 41 -14.95 5.24 -4.84
CA LYS A 41 -14.19 5.65 -6.03
C LYS A 41 -12.70 5.89 -5.75
N VAL A 42 -12.25 5.74 -4.50
CA VAL A 42 -10.84 5.92 -4.13
C VAL A 42 -9.91 5.03 -4.97
N GLY A 43 -10.32 3.81 -5.32
CA GLY A 43 -9.52 2.95 -6.19
C GLY A 43 -9.27 3.55 -7.58
N ASP A 44 -10.28 4.20 -8.15
CA ASP A 44 -10.17 4.87 -9.46
C ASP A 44 -9.30 6.12 -9.37
N ASP A 45 -9.44 6.89 -8.27
CA ASP A 45 -8.62 8.06 -7.99
C ASP A 45 -7.15 7.69 -7.78
N VAL A 46 -6.87 6.58 -7.08
CA VAL A 46 -5.52 6.04 -6.93
C VAL A 46 -4.93 5.62 -8.28
N ALA A 47 -5.71 4.93 -9.11
CA ALA A 47 -5.27 4.49 -10.44
C ALA A 47 -4.95 5.67 -11.37
N LEU A 48 -5.71 6.75 -11.28
CA LEU A 48 -5.50 7.98 -12.05
C LEU A 48 -4.29 8.78 -11.54
N LEU A 49 -4.20 9.00 -10.23
CA LEU A 49 -3.15 9.81 -9.62
C LEU A 49 -1.77 9.13 -9.68
N LYS A 50 -1.75 7.79 -9.62
CA LYS A 50 -0.52 6.98 -9.49
C LYS A 50 0.36 7.47 -8.34
N PRO A 51 -0.13 7.38 -7.09
CA PRO A 51 0.61 7.88 -5.93
C PRO A 51 1.90 7.08 -5.75
N THR A 52 2.96 7.76 -5.29
CA THR A 52 4.19 7.12 -4.86
C THR A 52 4.12 6.76 -3.37
N LEU A 53 3.30 7.47 -2.60
CA LEU A 53 3.08 7.27 -1.18
C LEU A 53 1.60 7.00 -0.94
N PHE A 54 1.30 5.92 -0.23
CA PHE A 54 -0.08 5.54 0.03
C PHE A 54 -0.30 5.30 1.51
N VAL A 55 -1.00 6.22 2.16
CA VAL A 55 -1.41 6.08 3.56
C VAL A 55 -2.76 5.38 3.58
N THR A 56 -2.92 4.35 4.40
CA THR A 56 -4.15 3.57 4.47
C THR A 56 -4.48 3.13 5.88
N VAL A 57 -5.69 2.60 6.04
CA VAL A 57 -6.21 2.03 7.28
C VAL A 57 -6.47 0.54 7.10
N PRO A 58 -6.39 -0.29 8.16
CA PRO A 58 -6.57 -1.74 8.08
C PRO A 58 -7.82 -2.17 7.33
N ARG A 59 -8.95 -1.47 7.49
CA ARG A 59 -10.20 -1.80 6.80
C ARG A 59 -10.07 -1.76 5.28
N LEU A 60 -9.43 -0.72 4.73
CA LEU A 60 -9.25 -0.61 3.28
C LEU A 60 -8.23 -1.65 2.80
N LEU A 61 -7.17 -1.85 3.57
CA LEU A 61 -6.10 -2.78 3.20
C LEU A 61 -6.57 -4.25 3.23
N ASN A 62 -7.34 -4.65 4.24
CA ASN A 62 -8.01 -5.96 4.30
C ASN A 62 -8.94 -6.17 3.10
N ARG A 63 -9.71 -5.14 2.72
CA ARG A 63 -10.55 -5.24 1.52
C ARG A 63 -9.75 -5.47 0.24
N ILE A 64 -8.58 -4.86 0.12
CA ILE A 64 -7.66 -5.08 -1.01
C ILE A 64 -7.12 -6.51 -0.95
N TYR A 65 -6.67 -6.96 0.23
CA TYR A 65 -6.21 -8.32 0.48
C TYR A 65 -7.27 -9.36 0.08
N ASP A 66 -8.49 -9.25 0.59
CA ASP A 66 -9.60 -10.18 0.32
C ASP A 66 -9.89 -10.26 -1.19
N LYS A 67 -9.93 -9.11 -1.87
CA LYS A 67 -10.13 -9.06 -3.33
C LYS A 67 -9.02 -9.81 -4.07
N ILE A 68 -7.76 -9.64 -3.66
CA ILE A 68 -6.63 -10.33 -4.27
C ILE A 68 -6.71 -11.84 -4.01
N VAL A 69 -6.99 -12.26 -2.77
CA VAL A 69 -7.10 -13.67 -2.40
C VAL A 69 -8.21 -14.35 -3.20
N VAL A 70 -9.39 -13.74 -3.30
CA VAL A 70 -10.50 -14.27 -4.10
C VAL A 70 -10.11 -14.43 -5.58
N GLU A 71 -9.33 -13.50 -6.14
CA GLU A 71 -8.86 -13.61 -7.52
C GLU A 71 -7.84 -14.71 -7.74
N VAL A 72 -6.94 -14.90 -6.78
CA VAL A 72 -5.98 -16.01 -6.79
C VAL A 72 -6.69 -17.35 -6.67
N GLU A 73 -7.70 -17.45 -5.80
CA GLU A 73 -8.50 -18.67 -5.64
C GLU A 73 -9.36 -18.98 -6.86
N LYS A 74 -9.85 -17.96 -7.57
CA LYS A 74 -10.54 -18.13 -8.86
C LYS A 74 -9.60 -18.62 -9.97
N ALA A 75 -8.31 -18.33 -9.88
CA ALA A 75 -7.34 -18.86 -10.82
C ALA A 75 -7.20 -20.38 -10.61
N LYS A 76 -7.51 -21.18 -11.63
CA LYS A 76 -7.40 -22.65 -11.57
C LYS A 76 -6.11 -23.14 -12.23
N GLY A 77 -5.61 -24.29 -11.74
CA GLY A 77 -4.49 -25.03 -12.33
C GLY A 77 -3.18 -24.26 -12.39
N LEU A 78 -2.60 -24.17 -13.59
CA LEU A 78 -1.26 -23.61 -13.82
C LEU A 78 -1.11 -22.15 -13.36
N LYS A 79 -2.17 -21.33 -13.49
CA LYS A 79 -2.12 -19.92 -13.06
C LYS A 79 -1.93 -19.76 -11.55
N LYS A 80 -2.58 -20.62 -10.75
CA LYS A 80 -2.42 -20.64 -9.29
C LYS A 80 -1.04 -21.13 -8.89
N ALA A 81 -0.54 -22.17 -9.56
CA ALA A 81 0.82 -22.69 -9.34
C ALA A 81 1.89 -21.62 -9.63
N ILE A 82 1.76 -20.89 -10.75
CA ILE A 82 2.64 -19.77 -11.10
C ILE A 82 2.57 -18.67 -10.05
N PHE A 83 1.37 -18.27 -9.61
CA PHE A 83 1.20 -17.27 -8.56
C PHE A 83 1.91 -17.68 -7.26
N ASN A 84 1.68 -18.91 -6.79
CA ASN A 84 2.27 -19.41 -5.56
C ASN A 84 3.81 -19.48 -5.64
N TYR A 85 4.35 -19.90 -6.78
CA TYR A 85 5.79 -19.93 -7.00
C TYR A 85 6.39 -18.52 -7.01
N ALA A 86 5.77 -17.60 -7.76
CA ALA A 86 6.16 -16.19 -7.82
C ALA A 86 6.13 -15.52 -6.44
N PHE A 87 5.06 -15.77 -5.68
CA PHE A 87 4.89 -15.26 -4.33
C PHE A 87 5.96 -15.78 -3.38
N LYS A 88 6.23 -17.10 -3.39
CA LYS A 88 7.28 -17.70 -2.55
C LYS A 88 8.66 -17.12 -2.86
N LYS A 89 8.98 -16.94 -4.15
CA LYS A 89 10.26 -16.37 -4.56
C LYS A 89 10.40 -14.93 -4.10
N LYS A 90 9.38 -14.10 -4.34
CA LYS A 90 9.39 -12.69 -3.97
C LYS A 90 9.34 -12.47 -2.46
N LYS A 91 8.63 -13.34 -1.71
CA LYS A 91 8.65 -13.35 -0.25
C LYS A 91 10.07 -13.54 0.28
N SER A 92 10.83 -14.50 -0.25
CA SER A 92 12.23 -14.71 0.17
C SER A 92 13.13 -13.49 -0.08
N ASP A 93 12.89 -12.73 -1.14
CA ASP A 93 13.64 -11.50 -1.41
C ASP A 93 13.22 -10.38 -0.44
N VAL A 94 11.92 -10.22 -0.19
CA VAL A 94 11.38 -9.23 0.74
C VAL A 94 11.83 -9.49 2.18
N ASP A 95 11.87 -10.75 2.61
CA ASP A 95 12.37 -11.18 3.94
C ASP A 95 13.86 -10.86 4.11
N LYS A 96 14.62 -10.78 3.02
CA LYS A 96 16.02 -10.31 3.00
C LYS A 96 16.15 -8.78 2.90
N GLY A 97 15.04 -8.05 2.95
CA GLY A 97 14.99 -6.59 2.79
C GLY A 97 15.06 -6.11 1.34
N ILE A 98 15.03 -7.01 0.35
CA ILE A 98 15.12 -6.68 -1.07
C ILE A 98 13.72 -6.39 -1.62
N VAL A 99 13.34 -5.12 -1.61
CA VAL A 99 12.06 -4.65 -2.17
C VAL A 99 12.28 -4.15 -3.59
N LYS A 100 11.96 -4.97 -4.58
CA LYS A 100 12.05 -4.63 -6.01
C LYS A 100 10.70 -4.80 -6.71
N LYS A 101 10.40 -3.89 -7.63
CA LYS A 101 9.22 -3.92 -8.52
C LYS A 101 9.53 -4.32 -9.96
N THR A 102 10.81 -4.55 -10.27
CA THR A 102 11.29 -4.81 -11.63
C THR A 102 11.53 -6.29 -11.91
N THR A 103 11.07 -7.18 -11.04
CA THR A 103 11.28 -8.62 -11.23
C THR A 103 10.42 -9.15 -12.39
N LEU A 104 10.84 -10.28 -12.99
CA LEU A 104 10.05 -10.92 -14.03
C LEU A 104 8.63 -11.26 -13.54
N TRP A 105 8.52 -11.67 -12.27
CA TRP A 105 7.25 -11.98 -11.60
C TRP A 105 6.37 -10.75 -11.41
N ASP A 106 6.96 -9.57 -11.26
CA ASP A 106 6.19 -8.32 -11.22
C ASP A 106 5.45 -8.12 -12.53
N LYS A 107 6.14 -8.24 -13.67
CA LYS A 107 5.52 -8.07 -14.99
C LYS A 107 4.48 -9.16 -15.29
N LEU A 108 4.74 -10.40 -14.90
CA LEU A 108 3.88 -11.54 -15.24
C LEU A 108 2.64 -11.67 -14.33
N VAL A 109 2.80 -11.41 -13.03
CA VAL A 109 1.79 -11.75 -12.01
C VAL A 109 1.33 -10.51 -11.25
N PHE A 110 2.27 -9.74 -10.67
CA PHE A 110 1.91 -8.69 -9.72
C PHE A 110 1.52 -7.36 -10.36
N GLN A 111 1.81 -7.13 -11.64
CA GLN A 111 1.52 -5.88 -12.35
C GLN A 111 0.03 -5.54 -12.29
N LYS A 112 -0.85 -6.54 -12.41
CA LYS A 112 -2.30 -6.36 -12.28
C LYS A 112 -2.71 -5.90 -10.89
N MET A 113 -2.05 -6.41 -9.85
CA MET A 113 -2.31 -6.02 -8.46
C MET A 113 -1.77 -4.62 -8.18
N GLN A 114 -0.52 -4.36 -8.58
CA GLN A 114 0.15 -3.07 -8.45
C GLN A 114 -0.60 -1.94 -9.16
N ALA A 115 -1.14 -2.21 -10.35
CA ALA A 115 -1.94 -1.25 -11.12
C ALA A 115 -3.18 -0.75 -10.37
N ARG A 116 -3.74 -1.54 -9.44
CA ARG A 116 -4.87 -1.11 -8.59
C ARG A 116 -4.51 0.02 -7.65
N LEU A 117 -3.24 0.11 -7.30
CA LEU A 117 -2.70 1.22 -6.53
C LEU A 117 -1.87 2.17 -7.41
N GLY A 118 -2.15 2.19 -8.72
CA GLY A 118 -1.49 3.08 -9.68
C GLY A 118 -0.07 2.66 -10.09
N GLY A 119 0.43 1.53 -9.61
CA GLY A 119 1.72 0.93 -10.02
C GLY A 119 2.97 1.55 -9.37
N GLU A 120 2.89 2.80 -8.93
CA GLU A 120 4.08 3.59 -8.55
C GLU A 120 4.32 3.67 -7.03
N VAL A 121 3.44 3.09 -6.21
CA VAL A 121 3.54 3.15 -4.73
C VAL A 121 4.83 2.51 -4.21
N ARG A 122 5.79 3.32 -3.74
CA ARG A 122 7.06 2.83 -3.18
C ARG A 122 7.00 2.60 -1.68
N MET A 123 6.07 3.27 -1.00
CA MET A 123 5.87 3.18 0.45
C MET A 123 4.38 3.26 0.79
N MET A 124 3.96 2.37 1.67
CA MET A 124 2.65 2.35 2.29
C MET A 124 2.78 2.53 3.79
N LEU A 125 1.93 3.37 4.36
CA LEU A 125 1.82 3.55 5.79
C LEU A 125 0.43 3.07 6.23
N VAL A 126 0.38 2.16 7.19
CA VAL A 126 -0.85 1.60 7.75
C VAL A 126 -0.95 2.02 9.21
N SER A 127 -2.08 2.62 9.60
CA SER A 127 -2.31 3.05 10.99
C SER A 127 -3.80 2.98 11.35
N SER A 128 -4.16 3.30 12.59
CA SER A 128 -5.50 3.30 13.21
C SER A 128 -5.94 2.02 13.93
N ALA A 129 -5.45 0.83 13.56
CA ALA A 129 -5.83 -0.42 14.21
C ALA A 129 -4.77 -1.51 13.93
N PRO A 130 -4.67 -2.54 14.79
CA PRO A 130 -3.76 -3.65 14.56
C PRO A 130 -4.16 -4.45 13.31
N MET A 131 -3.16 -4.96 12.58
CA MET A 131 -3.37 -5.85 11.45
C MET A 131 -2.47 -7.09 11.57
N SER A 132 -2.88 -8.22 10.98
CA SER A 132 -2.06 -9.43 11.05
C SER A 132 -0.77 -9.28 10.24
N LYS A 133 0.33 -9.81 10.80
CA LYS A 133 1.65 -9.80 10.14
C LYS A 133 1.60 -10.49 8.77
N ASP A 134 0.81 -11.55 8.64
CA ASP A 134 0.66 -12.28 7.38
C ASP A 134 0.00 -11.42 6.29
N VAL A 135 -1.02 -10.63 6.64
CA VAL A 135 -1.66 -9.72 5.67
C VAL A 135 -0.68 -8.63 5.25
N LEU A 136 0.05 -8.03 6.21
CA LEU A 136 1.05 -7.02 5.90
C LEU A 136 2.17 -7.56 5.00
N ALA A 137 2.72 -8.74 5.33
CA ALA A 137 3.74 -9.40 4.54
C ALA A 137 3.22 -9.75 3.14
N PHE A 138 1.99 -10.23 3.03
CA PHE A 138 1.35 -10.50 1.74
C PHE A 138 1.25 -9.24 0.89
N ILE A 139 0.75 -8.14 1.44
CA ILE A 139 0.67 -6.84 0.75
C ILE A 139 2.05 -6.37 0.33
N ARG A 140 3.05 -6.45 1.21
CA ARG A 140 4.44 -6.07 0.92
C ARG A 140 5.00 -6.82 -0.28
N VAL A 141 4.74 -8.13 -0.36
CA VAL A 141 5.13 -8.97 -1.50
C VAL A 141 4.34 -8.62 -2.76
N CYS A 142 3.01 -8.53 -2.70
CA CYS A 142 2.18 -8.25 -3.87
C CYS A 142 2.50 -6.89 -4.51
N PHE A 143 2.61 -5.85 -3.68
CA PHE A 143 2.84 -4.50 -4.18
C PHE A 143 4.32 -4.15 -4.38
N GLY A 144 5.24 -4.95 -3.84
CA GLY A 144 6.69 -4.72 -3.97
C GLY A 144 7.09 -3.35 -3.43
N CYS A 145 6.53 -2.96 -2.29
CA CYS A 145 6.74 -1.66 -1.66
C CYS A 145 7.06 -1.83 -0.17
N TRP A 146 7.61 -0.79 0.45
CA TRP A 146 7.75 -0.77 1.91
C TRP A 146 6.37 -0.64 2.53
N VAL A 147 6.02 -1.50 3.48
CA VAL A 147 4.80 -1.39 4.27
C VAL A 147 5.22 -1.12 5.70
N ILE A 148 4.81 0.03 6.21
CA ILE A 148 5.12 0.49 7.56
C ILE A 148 3.83 0.44 8.36
N GLU A 149 3.83 -0.29 9.46
CA GLU A 149 2.76 -0.25 10.44
C GLU A 149 3.12 0.80 11.49
N ALA A 150 2.24 1.77 11.69
CA ALA A 150 2.44 2.85 12.64
C ALA A 150 1.34 2.86 13.70
N TYR A 151 1.75 2.89 14.95
CA TYR A 151 0.89 3.13 16.10
C TYR A 151 0.90 4.61 16.46
N GLY A 152 -0.27 5.12 16.84
CA GLY A 152 -0.44 6.53 17.12
C GLY A 152 -1.82 6.86 17.66
N GLN A 153 -1.93 8.02 18.28
CA GLN A 153 -3.16 8.56 18.86
C GLN A 153 -3.24 10.08 18.65
N THR A 154 -4.45 10.62 18.69
CA THR A 154 -4.70 12.06 18.55
C THR A 154 -3.98 12.88 19.62
N GLU A 155 -3.99 12.38 20.84
CA GLU A 155 -3.43 12.95 22.06
C GLU A 155 -1.90 13.02 22.02
N SER A 156 -1.26 12.25 21.13
CA SER A 156 0.20 12.22 20.94
C SER A 156 0.64 12.75 19.57
N THR A 157 -0.16 13.60 18.92
CA THR A 157 0.17 14.20 17.61
C THR A 157 0.30 13.15 16.49
N ALA A 158 -0.66 12.23 16.44
CA ALA A 158 -0.70 11.10 15.51
C ALA A 158 0.36 10.03 15.81
N ALA A 159 1.40 9.85 14.99
CA ALA A 159 2.27 8.67 15.05
C ALA A 159 3.28 8.74 16.22
N ILE A 160 3.38 7.65 16.99
CA ILE A 160 4.30 7.49 18.12
C ILE A 160 5.41 6.50 17.77
N THR A 161 5.04 5.31 17.30
CA THR A 161 6.00 4.26 16.92
C THR A 161 5.66 3.74 15.52
N CYS A 162 6.69 3.29 14.82
CA CYS A 162 6.53 2.65 13.53
C CYS A 162 7.44 1.44 13.42
N THR A 163 6.96 0.41 12.73
CA THR A 163 7.72 -0.80 12.44
C THR A 163 7.56 -1.15 10.96
N ILE A 164 8.63 -1.68 10.37
CA ILE A 164 8.53 -2.26 9.03
C ILE A 164 7.76 -3.57 9.18
N ALA A 165 6.68 -3.70 8.42
CA ALA A 165 5.82 -4.86 8.55
C ALA A 165 6.42 -6.09 7.83
N GLY A 166 6.42 -7.23 8.54
CA GLY A 166 7.13 -8.45 8.15
C GLY A 166 8.56 -8.40 8.65
#